data_AF-R1FKB5-F1
#
_entry.id   AF-R1FKB5-F1
#
_cell.length_a   1.000
_cell.length_b   1.000
_cell.length_c   1.000
_cell.angle_alpha   90.00
_cell.angle_beta   90.00
_cell.angle_gamma   90.00
#
_symmetry.space_group_name_H-M   'P 1'
#
loop_
_entity.id
_entity.type
_entity.pdbx_description
1 polymer ?
#
loop_
_entity_poly.entity_id
_entity_poly.type
_entity_poly.pdbx_seq_one_letter_code
_entity_poly.pdbx_strand_id
1 'polypeptide(L)'
;EDAQLTELVKQFGGKQWARIASVLPGRTGKQCRERWCNNLDPMLKKGGWTADEDAVILRLHASLGTRWAEIAKSLPGRSDNSVKNRWYSTCSRLLKQ
;
A
#
# COMPACT_ATOMS: atom_id res chain seq x y z
N GLU A 1 -2.86 -16.90 8.12
CA GLU A 1 -2.34 -15.58 8.57
C GLU A 1 -3.20 -14.40 8.12
N ASP A 2 -3.42 -14.16 6.83
CA ASP A 2 -4.13 -12.96 6.36
C ASP A 2 -5.61 -12.88 6.81
N ALA A 3 -6.32 -14.01 6.83
CA ALA A 3 -7.69 -14.09 7.36
C ALA A 3 -7.77 -13.74 8.86
N GLN A 4 -6.81 -14.26 9.65
CA GLN A 4 -6.72 -14.02 11.08
C GLN A 4 -6.35 -12.57 11.38
N LEU A 5 -5.41 -11.99 10.64
CA LEU A 5 -5.10 -10.56 10.73
C LEU A 5 -6.33 -9.69 10.39
N THR A 6 -7.10 -10.09 9.38
CA THR A 6 -8.33 -9.37 9.00
C THR A 6 -9.40 -9.42 10.09
N GLU A 7 -9.59 -10.57 10.72
CA GLU A 7 -10.51 -10.72 11.83
C GLU A 7 -10.07 -9.91 13.06
N LEU A 8 -8.78 -9.96 13.40
CA LEU A 8 -8.22 -9.18 14.51
C LEU A 8 -8.34 -7.67 14.25
N VAL A 9 -8.14 -7.20 13.01
CA VAL A 9 -8.35 -5.79 12.67
C VAL A 9 -9.82 -5.40 12.73
N LYS A 10 -10.75 -6.29 12.35
CA LYS A 10 -12.19 -6.05 12.55
C LYS A 10 -12.57 -5.98 14.03
N GLN A 11 -11.94 -6.82 14.87
CA GLN A 11 -12.24 -6.92 16.29
C GLN A 11 -11.62 -5.78 17.12
N PHE A 12 -10.36 -5.43 16.88
CA PHE A 12 -9.61 -4.44 17.65
C PHE A 12 -9.44 -3.08 16.95
N GLY A 13 -9.77 -2.99 15.66
CA GLY A 13 -9.58 -1.81 14.84
C GLY A 13 -8.13 -1.62 14.34
N GLY A 14 -7.98 -0.96 13.18
CA GLY A 14 -6.69 -0.68 12.51
C GLY A 14 -5.77 0.34 13.21
N LYS A 15 -5.90 0.49 14.53
CA LYS A 15 -5.10 1.43 15.36
C LYS A 15 -4.31 0.70 16.47
N GLN A 16 -4.69 -0.54 16.82
CA GLN A 16 -4.12 -1.30 17.94
C GLN A 16 -3.17 -2.42 17.47
N TRP A 17 -2.20 -2.09 16.61
CA TRP A 17 -1.32 -3.08 15.98
C TRP A 17 -0.47 -3.89 16.95
N ALA A 18 -0.05 -3.30 18.07
CA ALA A 18 0.71 -4.01 19.12
C ALA A 18 -0.13 -5.13 19.76
N ARG A 19 -1.42 -4.87 19.98
CA ARG A 19 -2.37 -5.86 20.52
C ARG A 19 -2.69 -6.95 19.51
N ILE A 20 -2.87 -6.58 18.24
CA ILE A 20 -3.08 -7.55 17.15
C ILE A 20 -1.87 -8.48 17.02
N ALA A 21 -0.66 -7.94 17.11
CA ALA A 21 0.58 -8.71 17.05
C ALA A 21 0.76 -9.65 18.25
N SER A 22 0.26 -9.31 19.45
CA SER A 22 0.36 -10.23 20.60
C SER A 22 -0.45 -11.51 20.41
N VAL A 23 -1.44 -11.50 19.52
CA VAL A 23 -2.27 -12.66 19.17
C VAL A 23 -1.67 -13.45 17.98
N LEU A 24 -0.73 -12.84 17.24
CA LEU A 24 -0.05 -13.47 16.10
C LEU A 24 1.39 -13.85 16.49
N PRO A 25 1.65 -15.12 16.88
CA PRO A 25 2.98 -15.53 17.31
C PRO A 25 4.02 -15.28 16.21
N GLY A 26 5.16 -14.68 16.58
CA GLY A 26 6.24 -14.39 15.64
C GLY A 26 6.02 -13.18 14.72
N ARG A 27 4.96 -12.39 14.91
CA ARG A 27 4.71 -11.15 14.18
C ARG A 27 4.80 -9.94 15.09
N THR A 28 5.29 -8.83 14.53
CA THR A 28 5.32 -7.52 15.20
C THR A 28 4.16 -6.65 14.72
N GLY A 29 3.78 -5.66 15.53
CA GLY A 29 2.72 -4.71 15.17
C GLY A 29 3.02 -3.97 13.86
N LYS A 30 4.31 -3.69 13.60
CA LYS A 30 4.76 -3.10 12.34
C LYS A 30 4.44 -4.00 11.14
N GLN A 31 4.80 -5.28 11.21
CA GLN A 31 4.50 -6.26 10.15
C GLN A 31 2.99 -6.41 9.92
N CYS A 32 2.19 -6.43 10.98
CA CYS A 32 0.73 -6.50 10.89
C CYS A 32 0.15 -5.28 10.18
N ARG A 33 0.61 -4.07 10.56
CA ARG A 33 0.20 -2.82 9.92
C ARG A 33 0.59 -2.79 8.45
N GLU A 34 1.84 -3.13 8.12
CA GLU A 34 2.32 -3.13 6.73
C GLU A 34 1.51 -4.12 5.88
N ARG A 35 1.24 -5.32 6.39
CA ARG A 35 0.44 -6.31 5.67
C ARG A 35 -0.99 -5.81 5.44
N TRP A 36 -1.61 -5.18 6.43
CA TRP A 36 -2.93 -4.59 6.30
C TRP A 36 -2.95 -3.45 5.28
N CYS A 37 -2.18 -2.39 5.53
CA CYS A 37 -2.19 -1.18 4.71
C CYS A 37 -1.75 -1.41 3.25
N ASN A 38 -0.96 -2.45 2.97
CA ASN A 38 -0.47 -2.73 1.62
C ASN A 38 -1.29 -3.78 0.87
N ASN A 39 -2.03 -4.67 1.56
CA ASN A 39 -2.66 -5.82 0.89
C ASN A 39 -4.07 -6.18 1.38
N LEU A 40 -4.38 -6.04 2.68
CA LEU A 40 -5.64 -6.56 3.24
C LEU A 40 -6.71 -5.51 3.45
N ASP A 41 -6.33 -4.23 3.48
CA ASP A 41 -7.27 -3.15 3.65
C ASP A 41 -8.31 -3.16 2.52
N PRO A 42 -9.62 -3.23 2.83
CA PRO A 42 -10.66 -3.36 1.82
C PRO A 42 -10.82 -2.09 0.97
N MET A 43 -10.26 -0.95 1.38
CA MET A 43 -10.23 0.25 0.56
C MET A 43 -9.17 0.17 -0.55
N LEU A 44 -8.25 -0.81 -0.49
CA LEU A 44 -7.27 -1.02 -1.56
C LEU A 44 -7.94 -1.58 -2.82
N LYS A 45 -7.71 -0.89 -3.93
CA LYS A 45 -8.12 -1.36 -5.26
C LYS A 45 -7.30 -2.59 -5.63
N LYS A 46 -7.99 -3.73 -5.73
CA LYS A 46 -7.45 -5.01 -6.25
C LYS A 46 -7.43 -5.09 -7.78
N GLY A 47 -7.97 -4.07 -8.46
CA GLY A 47 -7.95 -3.98 -9.93
C GLY A 47 -6.58 -3.60 -10.48
N GLY A 48 -6.38 -3.85 -11.78
CA GLY A 48 -5.18 -3.43 -12.51
C GLY A 48 -4.97 -1.92 -12.48
N TRP A 49 -3.75 -1.49 -12.80
CA TRP A 49 -3.41 -0.07 -12.92
C TRP A 49 -3.94 0.49 -14.24
N THR A 50 -4.49 1.69 -14.18
CA THR A 50 -4.98 2.43 -15.35
C THR A 50 -3.94 3.43 -15.84
N ALA A 51 -4.04 3.82 -17.11
CA ALA A 51 -3.14 4.80 -17.72
C ALA A 51 -3.23 6.19 -17.04
N ASP A 52 -4.40 6.55 -16.50
CA ASP A 52 -4.59 7.78 -15.72
C ASP A 52 -3.79 7.73 -14.41
N GLU A 53 -3.87 6.61 -13.68
CA GLU A 53 -3.05 6.40 -12.48
C GLU A 53 -1.56 6.46 -12.81
N ASP A 54 -1.12 5.86 -13.92
CA ASP A 54 0.27 5.94 -14.37
C ASP A 54 0.71 7.37 -14.68
N ALA A 55 -0.16 8.16 -15.33
CA ALA A 55 0.10 9.57 -15.62
C ALA A 55 0.24 10.40 -14.34
N VAL A 56 -0.58 10.12 -13.33
CA VAL A 56 -0.47 10.75 -11.99
C VAL A 56 0.85 10.38 -11.33
N ILE A 57 1.26 9.11 -11.36
CA ILE A 57 2.55 8.67 -10.80
C ILE A 57 3.70 9.39 -11.51
N LEU A 58 3.71 9.40 -12.85
CA LEU A 58 4.75 10.06 -13.64
C LEU A 58 4.86 11.55 -13.31
N ARG A 59 3.72 12.26 -13.30
CA ARG A 59 3.65 13.69 -13.01
C ARG A 59 4.14 13.99 -11.60
N LEU A 60 3.61 13.29 -10.60
CA LEU A 60 3.96 13.56 -9.20
C LEU A 60 5.38 13.12 -8.88
N HIS A 61 5.87 12.02 -9.45
CA HIS A 61 7.26 11.61 -9.28
C HIS A 61 8.23 12.63 -9.88
N ALA A 62 7.89 13.29 -11.00
CA ALA A 62 8.72 14.35 -11.56
C ALA A 62 8.90 15.55 -10.60
N SER A 63 7.88 15.85 -9.78
CA SER A 63 7.94 16.96 -8.80
C SER A 63 8.41 16.54 -7.41
N LEU A 64 8.02 15.35 -6.94
CA LEU A 64 8.20 14.88 -5.56
C LEU A 64 9.28 13.81 -5.42
N GLY A 65 9.72 13.18 -6.51
CA GLY A 65 10.64 12.04 -6.51
C GLY A 65 10.04 10.81 -5.83
N THR A 66 10.83 10.14 -4.99
CA THR A 66 10.48 8.87 -4.33
C THR A 66 9.60 9.03 -3.08
N ARG A 67 8.87 10.15 -2.96
CA ARG A 67 7.92 10.40 -1.86
C ARG A 67 6.61 9.64 -2.09
N TRP A 68 6.69 8.30 -2.08
CA TRP A 68 5.58 7.41 -2.42
C TRP A 68 4.32 7.62 -1.58
N ALA A 69 4.49 7.93 -0.30
CA ALA A 69 3.37 8.24 0.59
C ALA A 69 2.60 9.48 0.14
N GLU A 70 3.27 10.52 -0.36
CA GLU A 70 2.60 11.71 -0.90
C GLU A 70 1.92 11.42 -2.24
N ILE A 71 2.57 10.62 -3.11
CA ILE A 71 1.98 10.22 -4.40
C ILE A 71 0.72 9.37 -4.18
N ALA A 72 0.75 8.45 -3.22
CA ALA A 72 -0.38 7.60 -2.86
C ALA A 72 -1.60 8.39 -2.34
N LYS A 73 -1.40 9.56 -1.72
CA LYS A 73 -2.53 10.43 -1.34
C LYS A 73 -3.37 10.90 -2.53
N SER A 74 -2.77 10.96 -3.72
CA SER A 74 -3.46 11.34 -4.96
C SER A 74 -4.07 10.14 -5.69
N LEU A 75 -3.86 8.92 -5.18
CA LEU A 75 -4.30 7.67 -5.80
C LEU A 75 -5.19 6.90 -4.80
N PRO A 76 -6.49 7.23 -4.73
CA PRO A 76 -7.39 6.60 -3.78
C PRO A 76 -7.45 5.08 -4.00
N GLY A 77 -7.19 4.34 -2.93
CA GLY A 77 -7.15 2.88 -2.96
C GLY A 77 -5.82 2.28 -3.45
N ARG A 78 -4.75 3.07 -3.61
CA ARG A 78 -3.39 2.56 -3.83
C ARG A 78 -2.52 2.88 -2.61
N SER A 79 -1.79 1.86 -2.12
CA SER A 79 -0.79 2.07 -1.07
C SER A 79 0.49 2.67 -1.64
N ASP A 80 1.30 3.33 -0.79
CA ASP A 80 2.62 3.82 -1.18
C ASP A 80 3.52 2.71 -1.74
N ASN A 81 3.41 1.50 -1.18
CA ASN A 81 4.13 0.34 -1.68
C ASN A 81 3.63 -0.10 -3.06
N SER A 82 2.32 -0.05 -3.31
CA SER A 82 1.74 -0.31 -4.63
C SER A 82 2.25 0.69 -5.66
N VAL A 83 2.28 1.99 -5.33
CA VAL A 83 2.79 3.06 -6.20
C VAL A 83 4.26 2.85 -6.53
N LYS A 84 5.10 2.62 -5.52
CA LYS A 84 6.52 2.31 -5.69
C LYS A 84 6.71 1.11 -6.61
N ASN A 85 5.97 0.03 -6.39
CA ASN A 85 6.05 -1.16 -7.23
C ASN A 85 5.66 -0.85 -8.67
N ARG A 86 4.57 -0.10 -8.90
CA ARG A 86 4.13 0.29 -10.24
C ARG A 86 5.17 1.14 -10.97
N TRP A 87 5.82 2.04 -10.24
CA TRP A 87 6.90 2.85 -10.80
C TRP A 87 8.04 1.97 -11.33
N TYR A 88 8.59 1.08 -10.51
CA TYR A 88 9.71 0.22 -10.91
C TYR A 88 9.33 -0.83 -11.96
N SER A 89 8.09 -1.32 -11.95
CA SER A 89 7.63 -2.33 -12.90
C SER A 89 7.27 -1.77 -14.27
N THR A 90 6.71 -0.56 -14.32
CA THR A 90 6.05 -0.01 -15.52
C THR A 90 6.50 1.42 -15.83
N CYS A 91 6.27 2.40 -14.94
CA CYS A 91 6.49 3.82 -15.28
C CYS A 91 7.98 4.13 -15.58
N SER A 92 8.91 3.50 -14.86
CA SER A 92 10.35 3.67 -15.08
C SER A 92 10.81 3.20 -16.47
N ARG A 93 10.10 2.23 -17.07
CA ARG A 93 10.37 1.75 -18.44
C ARG A 93 9.84 2.69 -19.51
N LEU A 94 8.78 3.44 -19.22
CA LEU A 94 8.21 4.42 -20.16
C LEU A 94 9.11 5.65 -20.35
N LEU A 95 9.98 5.95 -19.37
CA LEU A 95 10.95 7.06 -19.44
C LEU A 95 12.28 6.67 -20.12
N LYS A 96 12.49 5.39 -20.42
CA LYS A 96 13.71 4.87 -21.05
C LYS A 96 13.54 4.56 -22.54
N GLN A 97 12.38 4.86 -23.12
CA GLN A 97 12.12 4.86 -24.56
C GLN A 97 12.11 6.30 -25.05
#